data_AF-A0A6L3AK30-F1
#
_entry.id   AF-A0A6L3AK30-F1
#
_cell.length_a   1.000
_cell.length_b   1.000
_cell.length_c   1.000
_cell.angle_alpha   90.00
_cell.angle_beta   90.00
_cell.angle_gamma   90.00
#
_symmetry.space_group_name_H-M   'P 1'
#
loop_
_entity.id
_entity.type
_entity.pdbx_description
1 polymer ?
#
loop_
_entity_poly.entity_id
_entity_poly.type
_entity_poly.pdbx_seq_one_letter_code
_entity_poly.pdbx_strand_id
1 'polypeptide(L)'
;MEQATLPKRGIRALVDLDWLKENIRCQHRCPAHMDVPGYIRLIQEGKYRESYELMKETNPFPAVCGYICPHPCESRCKRGDFDRPVAIDALKRFVTDYIYKNKIRVSSLKIKQREEKVAIIGAGPAGLTAANDLAGMGYKVTVFEKESQVGGMMMWAIPSYRLPRDQIMFDVSHILERGVDIRTNTPIGSPGKTISDLFNEGYKSVFIAVGAQKGKRLEIPGEDGTEGVVDCLEFLKNVNDGDTRSPGKKVVVIGGGNSAIDAARTAHRLGPEVYIVYRRTREEMPALPWEVEEADHEGIQFHFLAAPVRVLTENGRVKALECIKMRLGKPDNSGRRRPEPVPNSEFTIETDCIITAISQESDLKFLGDDHGLDVTKWGTLAVSDTLMTNKKGIFAGGDVTLGPSTVIECIAQGHVAAKAIDRFIRGEEIQEPKKKAWVTLLDNEFDLREENYDAVPRQQMQMLPVEDREGTFNLVELGLTEAQAKIEALRCLKCDLNINVETNECVLCGRCSMVCPVGALKQVDAYDENKGYQPFVSKDGMVIKYTDKCIRCGNCKDCPVSVISLKRVLWKPNEEINKML
;
A
#
# COMPACT_ATOMS: atom_id res chain seq x y z
N MET A 1 53.13 -0.32 0.44
CA MET A 1 52.48 -1.17 -0.57
C MET A 1 51.24 -1.74 0.09
N GLU A 2 50.16 -0.96 0.18
CA GLU A 2 49.22 -0.59 -0.90
C GLU A 2 48.06 -1.58 -1.02
N GLN A 3 46.93 -1.04 -1.44
CA GLN A 3 45.60 -1.62 -1.24
C GLN A 3 45.36 -2.88 -2.07
N ALA A 4 44.88 -3.94 -1.42
CA ALA A 4 44.07 -4.96 -2.08
C ALA A 4 42.58 -4.61 -1.89
N THR A 5 42.09 -3.64 -2.66
CA THR A 5 40.65 -3.33 -2.73
C THR A 5 39.88 -4.52 -3.31
N LEU A 6 39.10 -5.20 -2.48
CA LEU A 6 38.09 -6.17 -2.91
C LEU A 6 37.14 -5.53 -3.93
N PRO A 7 36.87 -6.17 -5.09
CA PRO A 7 35.92 -5.64 -6.07
C PRO A 7 34.47 -5.88 -5.61
N LYS A 8 33.97 -5.04 -4.70
CA LYS A 8 32.54 -4.96 -4.35
C LYS A 8 31.72 -4.29 -5.48
N ARG A 9 31.65 -4.91 -6.66
CA ARG A 9 30.75 -4.51 -7.75
C ARG A 9 29.93 -5.69 -8.23
N GLY A 10 28.68 -5.75 -7.77
CA GLY A 10 27.71 -6.72 -8.27
C GLY A 10 27.43 -6.55 -9.76
N ILE A 11 27.00 -7.64 -10.40
CA ILE A 11 26.74 -7.68 -11.84
C ILE A 11 25.36 -7.08 -12.10
N ARG A 12 25.29 -5.98 -12.86
CA ARG A 12 24.02 -5.40 -13.29
C ARG A 12 23.42 -6.25 -14.40
N ALA A 13 22.23 -6.79 -14.17
CA ALA A 13 21.51 -7.66 -15.09
C ALA A 13 20.10 -7.12 -15.38
N LEU A 14 19.56 -7.46 -16.55
CA LEU A 14 18.21 -7.11 -16.96
C LEU A 14 17.33 -8.36 -16.89
N VAL A 15 16.36 -8.38 -15.99
CA VAL A 15 15.45 -9.52 -15.77
C VAL A 15 14.03 -9.17 -16.21
N ASP A 16 13.23 -10.19 -16.49
CA ASP A 16 11.80 -10.03 -16.74
C ASP A 16 11.04 -9.74 -15.43
N LEU A 17 10.01 -8.89 -15.48
CA LEU A 17 9.14 -8.65 -14.33
C LEU A 17 8.36 -9.90 -13.91
N ASP A 18 7.99 -10.78 -14.86
CA ASP A 18 7.36 -12.06 -14.53
C ASP A 18 8.33 -12.99 -13.74
N TRP A 19 9.64 -12.88 -13.96
CA TRP A 19 10.61 -13.58 -13.11
C TRP A 19 10.61 -13.03 -11.67
N LEU A 20 10.58 -11.71 -11.48
CA LEU A 20 10.50 -11.11 -10.15
C LEU A 20 9.19 -11.47 -9.42
N LYS A 21 8.08 -11.49 -10.15
CA LYS A 21 6.74 -11.89 -9.69
C LYS A 21 6.67 -13.31 -9.13
N GLU A 22 7.37 -14.25 -9.75
CA GLU A 22 7.41 -15.66 -9.31
C GLU A 22 8.41 -15.89 -8.16
N ASN A 23 9.52 -15.14 -8.15
CA ASN A 23 10.68 -15.44 -7.32
C ASN A 23 10.84 -14.54 -6.09
N ILE A 24 10.56 -13.24 -6.19
CA ILE A 24 10.61 -12.27 -5.09
C ILE A 24 9.21 -11.69 -4.87
N ARG A 25 8.26 -12.61 -4.70
CA ARG A 25 6.81 -12.37 -4.75
C ARG A 25 6.34 -11.22 -3.86
N CYS A 26 6.89 -11.09 -2.64
CA CYS A 26 6.52 -10.04 -1.70
C CYS A 26 6.95 -8.63 -2.14
N GLN A 27 8.14 -8.48 -2.72
CA GLN A 27 8.61 -7.20 -3.29
C GLN A 27 7.80 -6.84 -4.54
N HIS A 28 7.66 -7.78 -5.50
CA HIS A 28 6.86 -7.54 -6.70
C HIS A 28 5.40 -7.20 -6.39
N ARG A 29 4.79 -7.87 -5.40
CA ARG A 29 3.37 -7.66 -5.06
C ARG A 29 3.12 -6.40 -4.21
N CYS A 30 4.14 -5.83 -3.58
CA CYS A 30 4.05 -4.49 -2.99
C CYS A 30 4.03 -3.45 -4.13
N PRO A 31 3.02 -2.57 -4.25
CA PRO A 31 2.97 -1.56 -5.31
C PRO A 31 4.16 -0.57 -5.29
N ALA A 32 4.68 -0.26 -4.09
CA ALA A 32 5.89 0.54 -3.92
C ALA A 32 7.19 -0.26 -4.12
N HIS A 33 7.11 -1.59 -4.35
CA HIS A 33 8.25 -2.47 -4.61
C HIS A 33 9.36 -2.45 -3.55
N MET A 34 8.96 -2.34 -2.27
CA MET A 34 9.88 -2.36 -1.11
C MET A 34 10.72 -3.64 -1.04
N ASP A 35 12.00 -3.52 -0.67
CA ASP A 35 12.91 -4.65 -0.45
C ASP A 35 12.57 -5.42 0.84
N VAL A 36 11.43 -6.12 0.82
CA VAL A 36 10.90 -6.92 1.92
C VAL A 36 11.91 -7.93 2.46
N PRO A 37 12.59 -8.75 1.62
CA PRO A 37 13.57 -9.70 2.14
C PRO A 37 14.79 -9.04 2.76
N GLY A 38 15.22 -7.88 2.23
CA GLY A 38 16.33 -7.10 2.74
C GLY A 38 16.05 -6.51 4.12
N TYR A 39 14.93 -5.78 4.29
CA TYR A 39 14.65 -5.15 5.58
C TYR A 39 14.33 -6.18 6.67
N ILE A 40 13.65 -7.28 6.35
CA ILE A 40 13.39 -8.36 7.33
C ILE A 40 14.70 -9.00 7.81
N ARG A 41 15.71 -9.15 6.94
CA ARG A 41 17.04 -9.62 7.35
C ARG A 41 17.73 -8.66 8.31
N LEU A 42 17.59 -7.35 8.08
CA LEU A 42 18.11 -6.33 8.99
C LEU A 42 17.39 -6.36 10.35
N ILE A 43 16.09 -6.66 10.40
CA ILE A 43 15.36 -6.90 11.67
C ILE A 43 15.92 -8.11 12.41
N GLN A 44 16.16 -9.22 11.71
CA GLN A 44 16.76 -10.43 12.28
C GLN A 44 18.14 -10.14 12.89
N GLU A 45 18.95 -9.30 12.23
CA GLU A 45 20.28 -8.86 12.68
C GLU A 45 20.24 -7.77 13.78
N GLY A 46 19.06 -7.27 14.18
CA GLY A 46 18.92 -6.18 15.15
C GLY A 46 19.24 -4.78 14.59
N LYS A 47 19.44 -4.65 13.27
CA LYS A 47 19.81 -3.43 12.55
C LYS A 47 18.59 -2.61 12.16
N TYR A 48 17.85 -2.15 13.17
CA TYR A 48 16.54 -1.51 12.99
C TYR A 48 16.63 -0.16 12.27
N ARG A 49 17.72 0.60 12.46
CA ARG A 49 17.96 1.87 11.76
C ARG A 49 18.16 1.64 10.27
N GLU A 50 19.02 0.69 9.90
CA GLU A 50 19.30 0.31 8.52
C GLU A 50 18.07 -0.33 7.85
N SER A 51 17.28 -1.11 8.60
CA SER A 51 15.98 -1.63 8.16
C SER A 51 15.03 -0.50 7.76
N TYR A 52 14.91 0.54 8.58
CA TYR A 52 14.07 1.70 8.31
C TYR A 52 14.60 2.55 7.16
N GLU A 53 15.92 2.74 7.06
CA GLU A 53 16.58 3.40 5.92
C GLU A 53 16.27 2.69 4.59
N LEU A 54 16.31 1.34 4.58
CA LEU A 54 15.97 0.54 3.41
C LEU A 54 14.48 0.61 3.05
N MET A 55 13.57 0.67 4.03
CA MET A 55 12.15 0.93 3.78
C MET A 55 11.94 2.29 3.08
N LYS A 56 12.66 3.33 3.54
CA LYS A 56 12.58 4.70 3.01
C LYS A 56 13.12 4.90 1.60
N GLU A 57 13.86 3.94 1.01
CA GLU A 57 14.27 4.01 -0.40
C GLU A 57 13.06 4.00 -1.36
N THR A 58 11.95 3.40 -0.94
CA THR A 58 10.79 3.10 -1.80
C THR A 58 9.44 3.39 -1.15
N ASN A 59 9.39 3.70 0.14
CA ASN A 59 8.17 4.10 0.81
C ASN A 59 8.47 5.33 1.68
N PRO A 60 7.94 6.53 1.35
CA PRO A 60 8.08 7.70 2.22
C PRO A 60 7.12 7.67 3.42
N PHE A 61 6.20 6.71 3.47
CA PHE A 61 5.22 6.49 4.54
C PHE A 61 5.34 5.10 5.20
N PRO A 62 6.54 4.66 5.64
CA PRO A 62 6.71 3.33 6.22
C PRO A 62 5.97 3.17 7.54
N ALA A 63 5.86 4.22 8.37
CA ALA A 63 5.13 4.16 9.63
C ALA A 63 3.63 4.07 9.36
N VAL A 64 3.05 4.97 8.57
CA VAL A 64 1.63 4.90 8.19
C VAL A 64 1.30 3.55 7.55
N CYS A 65 2.12 3.08 6.61
CA CYS A 65 1.93 1.75 6.02
C CYS A 65 2.09 0.60 7.00
N GLY A 66 2.69 0.78 8.19
CA GLY A 66 2.73 -0.22 9.25
C GLY A 66 1.42 -0.38 10.04
N TYR A 67 0.51 0.60 9.95
CA TYR A 67 -0.73 0.65 10.73
C TYR A 67 -2.00 0.34 9.91
N ILE A 68 -1.97 0.52 8.57
CA ILE A 68 -3.20 0.52 7.75
C ILE A 68 -3.07 -0.19 6.39
N CYS A 69 -1.95 -0.87 6.13
CA CYS A 69 -1.71 -1.48 4.82
C CYS A 69 -2.64 -2.70 4.60
N PRO A 70 -3.11 -2.97 3.37
CA PRO A 70 -3.87 -4.20 3.05
C PRO A 70 -2.97 -5.44 2.88
N HIS A 71 -1.70 -5.36 3.30
CA HIS A 71 -0.70 -6.44 3.29
C HIS A 71 -0.55 -7.19 1.95
N PRO A 72 -0.48 -6.50 0.78
CA PRO A 72 -0.46 -7.17 -0.51
C PRO A 72 0.78 -8.06 -0.65
N CYS A 73 1.92 -7.66 -0.07
CA CYS A 73 3.14 -8.44 0.02
C CYS A 73 2.96 -9.80 0.74
N GLU A 74 2.03 -9.92 1.69
CA GLU A 74 1.71 -11.17 2.39
C GLU A 74 0.83 -12.09 1.54
N SER A 75 -0.09 -11.52 0.74
CA SER A 75 -1.04 -12.26 -0.12
C SER A 75 -0.40 -13.21 -1.14
N ARG A 76 0.91 -13.02 -1.41
CA ARG A 76 1.72 -13.86 -2.30
C ARG A 76 3.05 -14.28 -1.67
N CYS A 77 3.22 -14.11 -0.35
CA CYS A 77 4.46 -14.49 0.32
C CYS A 77 4.67 -16.00 0.24
N LYS A 78 5.79 -16.43 -0.37
CA LYS A 78 6.13 -17.84 -0.63
C LYS A 78 6.09 -18.75 0.59
N ARG A 79 6.26 -18.20 1.79
CA ARG A 79 6.13 -18.94 3.06
C ARG A 79 4.71 -19.51 3.24
N GLY A 80 3.68 -18.76 2.81
CA GLY A 80 2.28 -19.20 2.79
C GLY A 80 1.96 -20.31 1.79
N ASP A 81 2.90 -20.74 0.93
CA ASP A 81 2.74 -21.97 0.14
C ASP A 81 2.87 -23.24 1.01
N PHE A 82 3.40 -23.11 2.25
CA PHE A 82 3.71 -24.22 3.15
C PHE A 82 3.03 -24.09 4.53
N ASP A 83 2.98 -22.88 5.11
CA ASP A 83 2.28 -22.62 6.39
C ASP A 83 1.42 -21.33 6.34
N ARG A 84 1.83 -20.26 7.03
CA ARG A 84 1.21 -18.93 7.00
C ARG A 84 2.24 -17.92 6.51
N PRO A 85 1.87 -16.89 5.74
CA PRO A 85 2.80 -15.86 5.31
C PRO A 85 3.57 -15.26 6.50
N VAL A 86 4.78 -14.77 6.25
CA VAL A 86 5.49 -13.90 7.20
C VAL A 86 4.61 -12.68 7.48
N ALA A 87 4.49 -12.26 8.74
CA ALA A 87 3.82 -11.02 9.13
C ALA A 87 4.69 -9.79 8.78
N ILE A 88 4.92 -9.62 7.48
CA ILE A 88 5.73 -8.56 6.85
C ILE A 88 5.30 -7.18 7.37
N ASP A 89 4.01 -6.97 7.56
CA ASP A 89 3.50 -5.67 7.99
C ASP A 89 3.78 -5.39 9.47
N ALA A 90 3.49 -6.37 10.33
CA ALA A 90 3.79 -6.30 11.76
C ALA A 90 5.30 -6.11 12.04
N LEU A 91 6.16 -6.70 11.19
CA LEU A 91 7.61 -6.47 11.20
C LEU A 91 7.98 -5.03 10.78
N LYS A 92 7.35 -4.49 9.73
CA LYS A 92 7.53 -3.09 9.30
C LYS A 92 7.15 -2.13 10.42
N ARG A 93 5.97 -2.34 11.01
CA ARG A 93 5.44 -1.56 12.12
C ARG A 93 6.34 -1.61 13.35
N PHE A 94 6.82 -2.79 13.74
CA PHE A 94 7.77 -2.92 14.85
C PHE A 94 9.00 -2.02 14.65
N VAL A 95 9.57 -1.99 13.44
CA VAL A 95 10.72 -1.12 13.13
C VAL A 95 10.34 0.36 13.23
N THR A 96 9.23 0.78 12.64
CA THR A 96 8.84 2.20 12.66
C THR A 96 8.53 2.68 14.07
N ASP A 97 7.81 1.87 14.85
CA ASP A 97 7.56 2.10 16.27
C ASP A 97 8.88 2.21 17.05
N TYR A 98 9.84 1.32 16.80
CA TYR A 98 11.14 1.32 17.47
C TYR A 98 11.94 2.60 17.16
N ILE A 99 12.00 3.03 15.90
CA ILE A 99 12.68 4.27 15.50
C ILE A 99 12.02 5.48 16.15
N TYR A 100 10.68 5.55 16.11
CA TYR A 100 9.90 6.64 16.69
C TYR A 100 10.07 6.73 18.22
N LYS A 101 9.80 5.62 18.94
CA LYS A 101 9.86 5.55 20.41
C LYS A 101 11.25 5.88 20.95
N ASN A 102 12.31 5.42 20.27
CA ASN A 102 13.70 5.70 20.64
C ASN A 102 14.26 7.00 20.04
N LYS A 103 13.47 7.77 19.29
CA LYS A 103 13.84 9.06 18.66
C LYS A 103 15.11 8.95 17.80
N ILE A 104 15.28 7.82 17.10
CA ILE A 104 16.48 7.52 16.31
C ILE A 104 16.51 8.39 15.07
N ARG A 105 17.52 9.25 14.96
CA ARG A 105 17.70 10.13 13.80
C ARG A 105 18.20 9.36 12.59
N VAL A 106 17.59 9.63 11.45
CA VAL A 106 17.91 9.07 10.13
C VAL A 106 18.11 10.25 9.19
N SER A 107 19.36 10.50 8.81
CA SER A 107 19.74 11.68 8.02
C SER A 107 19.10 11.68 6.63
N SER A 108 18.54 12.82 6.21
CA SER A 108 18.22 13.05 4.80
C SER A 108 19.49 13.11 3.94
N LEU A 109 19.37 12.73 2.67
CA LEU A 109 20.48 12.83 1.72
C LEU A 109 20.72 14.29 1.34
N LYS A 110 21.99 14.69 1.20
CA LYS A 110 22.34 15.98 0.63
C LYS A 110 22.09 15.95 -0.87
N ILE A 111 21.19 16.80 -1.36
CA ILE A 111 20.77 16.83 -2.75
C ILE A 111 21.25 18.13 -3.41
N LYS A 112 21.81 18.02 -4.62
CA LYS A 112 22.17 19.19 -5.43
C LYS A 112 20.89 19.83 -5.98
N GLN A 113 20.66 21.08 -5.60
CA GLN A 113 19.50 21.86 -6.02
C GLN A 113 19.54 22.19 -7.51
N ARG A 114 18.34 22.26 -8.11
CA ARG A 114 18.04 22.68 -9.49
C ARG A 114 17.26 23.99 -9.46
N GLU A 115 17.14 24.66 -10.61
CA GLU A 115 16.38 25.93 -10.69
C GLU A 115 14.91 25.71 -11.04
N GLU A 116 14.59 24.60 -11.68
CA GLU A 116 13.25 24.24 -12.11
C GLU A 116 12.32 23.99 -10.92
N LYS A 117 11.11 24.58 -10.99
CA LYS A 117 10.08 24.48 -9.97
C LYS A 117 8.98 23.50 -10.39
N VAL A 118 8.44 22.71 -9.46
CA VAL A 118 7.27 21.85 -9.69
C VAL A 118 6.19 22.14 -8.65
N ALA A 119 4.93 22.25 -9.10
CA ALA A 119 3.79 22.44 -8.22
C ALA A 119 3.00 21.13 -8.06
N ILE A 120 2.52 20.87 -6.86
CA ILE A 120 1.72 19.69 -6.51
C ILE A 120 0.45 20.16 -5.81
N ILE A 121 -0.70 19.64 -6.20
CA ILE A 121 -2.01 20.04 -5.65
C ILE A 121 -2.57 18.87 -4.84
N GLY A 122 -2.64 19.04 -3.52
CA GLY A 122 -3.01 18.02 -2.54
C GLY A 122 -1.79 17.42 -1.83
N ALA A 123 -1.77 17.49 -0.49
CA ALA A 123 -0.79 16.88 0.39
C ALA A 123 -1.25 15.50 0.91
N GLY A 124 -1.93 14.73 0.04
CA GLY A 124 -2.19 13.30 0.26
C GLY A 124 -0.97 12.41 -0.05
N PRO A 125 -1.08 11.08 0.13
CA PRO A 125 0.05 10.17 -0.04
C PRO A 125 0.69 10.20 -1.44
N ALA A 126 -0.11 10.35 -2.50
CA ALA A 126 0.41 10.47 -3.87
C ALA A 126 1.20 11.77 -4.07
N GLY A 127 0.62 12.92 -3.68
CA GLY A 127 1.25 14.23 -3.83
C GLY A 127 2.54 14.37 -3.02
N LEU A 128 2.51 13.93 -1.76
CA LEU A 128 3.68 13.96 -0.89
C LEU A 128 4.79 12.97 -1.33
N THR A 129 4.43 11.82 -1.89
CA THR A 129 5.42 10.90 -2.49
C THR A 129 6.09 11.53 -3.71
N ALA A 130 5.31 12.11 -4.62
CA ALA A 130 5.85 12.84 -5.77
C ALA A 130 6.76 14.00 -5.31
N ALA A 131 6.38 14.69 -4.22
CA ALA A 131 7.18 15.77 -3.64
C ALA A 131 8.52 15.29 -3.08
N ASN A 132 8.50 14.22 -2.27
CA ASN A 132 9.68 13.56 -1.71
C ASN A 132 10.70 13.18 -2.79
N ASP A 133 10.21 12.62 -3.90
CA ASP A 133 11.03 12.13 -4.99
C ASP A 133 11.60 13.25 -5.86
N LEU A 134 10.77 14.22 -6.26
CA LEU A 134 11.20 15.37 -7.04
C LEU A 134 12.18 16.25 -6.26
N ALA A 135 11.96 16.45 -4.96
CA ALA A 135 12.94 17.09 -4.08
C ALA A 135 14.23 16.26 -3.99
N GLY A 136 14.13 14.92 -3.95
CA GLY A 136 15.25 13.98 -4.07
C GLY A 136 16.08 14.14 -5.37
N MET A 137 15.42 14.49 -6.47
CA MET A 137 16.07 14.83 -7.75
C MET A 137 16.55 16.30 -7.84
N GLY A 138 16.38 17.08 -6.76
CA GLY A 138 16.85 18.46 -6.63
C GLY A 138 15.87 19.55 -7.09
N TYR A 139 14.64 19.21 -7.46
CA TYR A 139 13.64 20.20 -7.88
C TYR A 139 13.15 21.09 -6.72
N LYS A 140 12.83 22.35 -7.03
CA LYS A 140 12.15 23.26 -6.09
C LYS A 140 10.65 22.94 -6.07
N VAL A 141 10.23 22.08 -5.13
CA VAL A 141 8.84 21.59 -5.06
C VAL A 141 7.99 22.41 -4.09
N THR A 142 6.81 22.82 -4.53
CA THR A 142 5.76 23.40 -3.68
C THR A 142 4.49 22.55 -3.73
N VAL A 143 4.03 22.11 -2.56
CA VAL A 143 2.75 21.41 -2.38
C VAL A 143 1.70 22.39 -1.86
N PHE A 144 0.57 22.49 -2.54
CA PHE A 144 -0.58 23.31 -2.17
C PHE A 144 -1.67 22.41 -1.60
N GLU A 145 -2.00 22.60 -0.33
CA GLU A 145 -3.03 21.85 0.40
C GLU A 145 -4.19 22.78 0.75
N LYS A 146 -5.42 22.36 0.45
CA LYS A 146 -6.66 23.09 0.75
C LYS A 146 -6.92 23.15 2.25
N GLU A 147 -6.69 22.02 2.94
CA GLU A 147 -7.02 21.85 4.35
C GLU A 147 -5.95 22.48 5.27
N SER A 148 -6.25 22.55 6.57
CA SER A 148 -5.36 23.10 7.59
C SER A 148 -4.16 22.20 7.91
N GLN A 149 -4.27 20.89 7.63
CA GLN A 149 -3.28 19.86 7.91
C GLN A 149 -3.03 18.96 6.69
N VAL A 150 -1.81 18.43 6.63
CA VAL A 150 -1.31 17.54 5.56
C VAL A 150 -1.63 16.07 5.85
N GLY A 151 -1.49 15.20 4.85
CA GLY A 151 -1.75 13.75 4.93
C GLY A 151 -3.03 13.31 4.22
N GLY A 152 -3.89 14.24 3.80
CA GLY A 152 -5.15 13.94 3.10
C GLY A 152 -6.03 12.98 3.89
N MET A 153 -6.56 11.93 3.25
CA MET A 153 -7.42 10.93 3.90
C MET A 153 -6.76 10.18 5.07
N MET A 154 -5.42 10.12 5.12
CA MET A 154 -4.71 9.51 6.25
C MET A 154 -4.91 10.32 7.53
N MET A 155 -4.94 11.66 7.42
CA MET A 155 -5.18 12.59 8.51
C MET A 155 -6.67 12.70 8.84
N TRP A 156 -7.50 12.86 7.80
CA TRP A 156 -8.88 13.30 7.95
C TRP A 156 -9.92 12.17 8.00
N ALA A 157 -9.69 11.02 7.35
CA ALA A 157 -10.69 9.95 7.30
C ALA A 157 -10.33 8.76 8.20
N ILE A 158 -9.08 8.30 8.19
CA ILE A 158 -8.70 7.09 8.94
C ILE A 158 -8.72 7.38 10.44
N PRO A 159 -9.43 6.61 11.29
CA PRO A 159 -9.54 6.88 12.72
C PRO A 159 -8.23 6.77 13.51
N SER A 160 -8.08 7.57 14.56
CA SER A 160 -6.88 7.60 15.42
C SER A 160 -6.59 6.29 16.16
N TYR A 161 -7.62 5.49 16.48
CA TYR A 161 -7.46 4.15 17.07
C TYR A 161 -6.87 3.12 16.11
N ARG A 162 -6.76 3.45 14.80
CA ARG A 162 -6.03 2.67 13.78
C ARG A 162 -4.76 3.37 13.32
N LEU A 163 -4.77 4.69 13.16
CA LEU A 163 -3.63 5.47 12.67
C LEU A 163 -3.38 6.72 13.51
N PRO A 164 -2.40 6.69 14.44
CA PRO A 164 -2.05 7.84 15.25
C PRO A 164 -1.49 9.01 14.41
N ARG A 165 -1.89 10.24 14.74
CA ARG A 165 -1.57 11.46 13.94
C ARG A 165 -0.08 11.81 13.97
N ASP A 166 0.58 11.52 15.07
CA ASP A 166 2.02 11.64 15.25
C ASP A 166 2.80 10.70 14.31
N GLN A 167 2.27 9.52 13.97
CA GLN A 167 2.92 8.61 13.01
C GLN A 167 2.81 9.12 11.56
N ILE A 168 1.68 9.76 11.21
CA ILE A 168 1.54 10.48 9.93
C ILE A 168 2.57 11.62 9.88
N MET A 169 2.62 12.44 10.92
CA MET A 169 3.53 13.58 10.97
C MET A 169 5.01 13.18 11.07
N PHE A 170 5.32 12.01 11.65
CA PHE A 170 6.66 11.44 11.65
C PHE A 170 7.15 11.14 10.23
N ASP A 171 6.37 10.39 9.44
CA ASP A 171 6.71 10.13 8.03
C ASP A 171 6.77 11.44 7.20
N VAL A 172 5.80 12.33 7.37
CA VAL A 172 5.78 13.66 6.71
C VAL A 172 7.00 14.51 7.07
N SER A 173 7.49 14.47 8.31
CA SER A 173 8.64 15.28 8.75
C SER A 173 9.88 15.01 7.90
N HIS A 174 10.08 13.76 7.47
CA HIS A 174 11.18 13.37 6.59
C HIS A 174 11.05 13.89 5.15
N ILE A 175 9.83 14.20 4.70
CA ILE A 175 9.57 14.83 3.41
C ILE A 175 9.89 16.33 3.49
N LEU A 176 9.55 16.97 4.63
CA LEU A 176 9.95 18.36 4.92
C LEU A 176 11.48 18.49 5.05
N GLU A 177 12.16 17.51 5.68
CA GLU A 177 13.63 17.44 5.76
C GLU A 177 14.35 17.29 4.40
N ARG A 178 13.63 16.96 3.31
CA ARG A 178 14.15 17.01 1.94
C ARG A 178 14.02 18.39 1.28
N GLY A 179 13.40 19.37 1.94
CA GLY A 179 13.25 20.74 1.44
C GLY A 179 11.99 21.02 0.62
N VAL A 180 10.93 20.22 0.80
CA VAL A 180 9.61 20.47 0.18
C VAL A 180 8.92 21.65 0.89
N ASP A 181 8.49 22.67 0.13
CA ASP A 181 7.62 23.74 0.62
C ASP A 181 6.17 23.24 0.62
N ILE A 182 5.47 23.27 1.76
CA ILE A 182 4.06 22.87 1.87
C ILE A 182 3.22 24.03 2.40
N ARG A 183 2.19 24.39 1.65
CA ARG A 183 1.29 25.52 1.93
C ARG A 183 -0.11 24.99 2.19
N THR A 184 -0.47 24.86 3.46
CA THR A 184 -1.84 24.54 3.91
C THR A 184 -2.77 25.75 3.73
N ASN A 185 -4.08 25.53 3.87
CA ASN A 185 -5.11 26.55 3.66
C ASN A 185 -5.01 27.29 2.30
N THR A 186 -4.42 26.65 1.30
CA THR A 186 -4.12 27.22 -0.02
C THR A 186 -4.79 26.38 -1.12
N PRO A 187 -6.13 26.45 -1.26
CA PRO A 187 -6.82 25.80 -2.36
C PRO A 187 -6.36 26.37 -3.72
N ILE A 188 -6.11 25.46 -4.65
CA ILE A 188 -5.96 25.78 -6.08
C ILE A 188 -7.32 25.56 -6.75
N GLY A 189 -7.67 26.42 -7.70
CA GLY A 189 -8.97 26.45 -8.36
C GLY A 189 -9.88 27.55 -7.84
N SER A 190 -11.10 27.62 -8.39
CA SER A 190 -12.08 28.67 -8.11
C SER A 190 -12.44 28.78 -6.62
N PRO A 191 -12.53 30.00 -6.03
CA PRO A 191 -12.32 31.33 -6.64
C PRO A 191 -10.87 31.84 -6.56
N GLY A 192 -9.91 30.99 -6.17
CA GLY A 192 -8.51 31.31 -5.98
C GLY A 192 -7.63 31.09 -7.22
N LYS A 193 -6.35 30.79 -6.97
CA LYS A 193 -5.30 30.65 -7.99
C LYS A 193 -5.58 29.44 -8.90
N THR A 194 -5.50 29.60 -10.21
CA THR A 194 -5.72 28.51 -11.19
C THR A 194 -4.44 27.72 -11.49
N ILE A 195 -4.57 26.59 -12.20
CA ILE A 195 -3.41 25.84 -12.73
C ILE A 195 -2.60 26.69 -13.72
N SER A 196 -3.25 27.53 -14.53
CA SER A 196 -2.57 28.43 -15.47
C SER A 196 -1.68 29.44 -14.74
N ASP A 197 -2.12 29.94 -13.59
CA ASP A 197 -1.35 30.87 -12.77
C ASP A 197 -0.08 30.23 -12.19
N LEU A 198 -0.11 28.93 -11.88
CA LEU A 198 1.10 28.19 -11.49
C LEU A 198 2.12 28.17 -12.65
N PHE A 199 1.71 27.94 -13.89
CA PHE A 199 2.63 28.04 -15.03
C PHE A 199 3.17 29.48 -15.21
N ASN A 200 2.33 30.51 -15.00
CA ASN A 200 2.75 31.91 -15.02
C ASN A 200 3.76 32.25 -13.88
N GLU A 201 3.66 31.59 -12.72
CA GLU A 201 4.62 31.67 -11.59
C GLU A 201 5.91 30.85 -11.80
N GLY A 202 6.11 30.33 -13.02
CA GLY A 202 7.34 29.66 -13.46
C GLY A 202 7.46 28.19 -13.07
N TYR A 203 6.39 27.56 -12.54
CA TYR A 203 6.36 26.11 -12.36
C TYR A 203 6.42 25.41 -13.73
N LYS A 204 7.34 24.46 -13.90
CA LYS A 204 7.58 23.74 -15.17
C LYS A 204 6.60 22.58 -15.40
N SER A 205 5.99 22.07 -14.33
CA SER A 205 4.98 21.03 -14.36
C SER A 205 4.07 21.15 -13.13
N VAL A 206 2.86 20.62 -13.25
CA VAL A 206 1.85 20.56 -12.20
C VAL A 206 1.38 19.12 -12.03
N PHE A 207 1.33 18.61 -10.79
CA PHE A 207 0.77 17.31 -10.44
C PHE A 207 -0.52 17.46 -9.63
N ILE A 208 -1.62 16.88 -10.09
CA ILE A 208 -2.93 16.91 -9.43
C ILE A 208 -3.10 15.63 -8.60
N ALA A 209 -3.16 15.77 -7.28
CA ALA A 209 -3.22 14.68 -6.31
C ALA A 209 -4.31 14.90 -5.24
N VAL A 210 -5.45 15.48 -5.64
CA VAL A 210 -6.56 15.91 -4.75
C VAL A 210 -7.43 14.76 -4.19
N GLY A 211 -7.24 13.54 -4.69
CA GLY A 211 -7.93 12.33 -4.20
C GLY A 211 -9.40 12.20 -4.64
N ALA A 212 -10.17 11.44 -3.86
CA ALA A 212 -11.62 11.23 -4.01
C ALA A 212 -12.34 11.74 -2.76
N GLN A 213 -12.52 13.06 -2.69
CA GLN A 213 -12.83 13.80 -1.47
C GLN A 213 -14.32 13.95 -1.12
N LYS A 214 -15.21 13.31 -1.87
CA LYS A 214 -16.67 13.43 -1.71
C LYS A 214 -17.32 12.05 -1.68
N GLY A 215 -18.15 11.74 -0.69
CA GLY A 215 -18.93 10.49 -0.70
C GLY A 215 -20.08 10.49 -1.72
N LYS A 216 -20.52 9.29 -2.09
CA LYS A 216 -21.65 9.10 -3.00
C LYS A 216 -22.98 9.10 -2.25
N ARG A 217 -23.94 9.83 -2.84
CA ARG A 217 -25.35 9.87 -2.46
C ARG A 217 -26.02 8.51 -2.68
N LEU A 218 -26.94 8.15 -1.78
CA LEU A 218 -27.83 7.01 -1.93
C LEU A 218 -28.83 7.22 -3.08
N GLU A 219 -29.19 8.48 -3.36
CA GLU A 219 -30.18 8.89 -4.37
C GLU A 219 -31.59 8.30 -4.10
N ILE A 220 -31.96 8.22 -2.82
CA ILE A 220 -33.26 7.69 -2.36
C ILE A 220 -34.17 8.79 -1.78
N PRO A 221 -35.51 8.59 -1.81
CA PRO A 221 -36.45 9.51 -1.17
C PRO A 221 -36.12 9.73 0.32
N GLY A 222 -36.17 10.99 0.75
CA GLY A 222 -35.88 11.41 2.13
C GLY A 222 -34.41 11.56 2.49
N GLU A 223 -33.46 11.27 1.58
CA GLU A 223 -32.03 11.54 1.83
C GLU A 223 -31.74 13.05 1.97
N ASP A 224 -32.26 13.85 1.03
CA ASP A 224 -31.93 15.26 0.89
C ASP A 224 -32.54 16.16 1.96
N GLY A 225 -31.70 17.00 2.59
CA GLY A 225 -32.11 18.00 3.56
C GLY A 225 -32.50 17.46 4.94
N THR A 226 -32.33 16.15 5.18
CA THR A 226 -32.72 15.49 6.43
C THR A 226 -31.63 15.58 7.49
N GLU A 227 -31.96 16.12 8.67
CA GLU A 227 -31.05 16.13 9.81
C GLU A 227 -30.76 14.71 10.29
N GLY A 228 -29.48 14.37 10.45
CA GLY A 228 -29.03 13.04 10.88
C GLY A 228 -28.64 12.10 9.73
N VAL A 229 -28.83 12.49 8.46
CA VAL A 229 -28.16 11.82 7.32
C VAL A 229 -26.82 12.50 7.09
N VAL A 230 -25.70 11.76 7.21
CA VAL A 230 -24.35 12.31 7.20
C VAL A 230 -23.45 11.52 6.24
N ASP A 231 -22.58 12.23 5.52
CA ASP A 231 -21.55 11.59 4.70
C ASP A 231 -20.48 10.90 5.57
N CYS A 232 -19.99 9.74 5.12
CA CYS A 232 -18.97 8.98 5.86
C CYS A 232 -17.64 9.74 6.02
N LEU A 233 -17.19 10.49 5.00
CA LEU A 233 -15.94 11.25 5.12
C LEU A 233 -16.13 12.48 5.99
N GLU A 234 -17.28 13.17 5.90
CA GLU A 234 -17.62 14.28 6.79
C GLU A 234 -17.66 13.84 8.26
N PHE A 235 -18.38 12.75 8.57
CA PHE A 235 -18.46 12.19 9.92
C PHE A 235 -17.05 11.86 10.47
N LEU A 236 -16.26 11.12 9.70
CA LEU A 236 -14.90 10.76 10.10
C LEU A 236 -14.00 11.99 10.27
N LYS A 237 -14.10 12.99 9.38
CA LYS A 237 -13.36 14.24 9.46
C LYS A 237 -13.69 15.00 10.74
N ASN A 238 -14.97 15.16 11.06
CA ASN A 238 -15.41 15.89 12.25
C ASN A 238 -14.92 15.22 13.54
N VAL A 239 -15.02 13.88 13.65
CA VAL A 239 -14.49 13.15 14.82
C VAL A 239 -12.96 13.28 14.92
N ASN A 240 -12.26 13.23 13.79
CA ASN A 240 -10.81 13.39 13.74
C ASN A 240 -10.33 14.82 14.03
N ASP A 241 -11.18 15.83 13.83
CA ASP A 241 -10.98 17.24 14.23
C ASP A 241 -11.38 17.50 15.70
N GLY A 242 -11.92 16.48 16.40
CA GLY A 242 -12.21 16.50 17.84
C GLY A 242 -13.69 16.48 18.22
N ASP A 243 -14.62 16.33 17.27
CA ASP A 243 -16.04 16.20 17.57
C ASP A 243 -16.38 14.82 18.15
N THR A 244 -16.44 14.76 19.48
CA THR A 244 -16.79 13.55 20.24
C THR A 244 -18.26 13.48 20.65
N ARG A 245 -19.13 14.30 20.03
CA ARG A 245 -20.58 14.24 20.30
C ARG A 245 -21.17 12.95 19.75
N SER A 246 -22.00 12.28 20.54
CA SER A 246 -22.73 11.10 20.07
C SER A 246 -23.69 11.47 18.93
N PRO A 247 -23.68 10.73 17.81
CA PRO A 247 -24.58 10.99 16.67
C PRO A 247 -26.03 10.55 16.94
N GLY A 248 -26.33 9.87 18.05
CA GLY A 248 -27.67 9.37 18.36
C GLY A 248 -27.68 8.31 19.46
N LYS A 249 -28.78 7.54 19.56
CA LYS A 249 -28.82 6.28 20.32
C LYS A 249 -28.64 5.07 19.42
N LYS A 250 -29.18 5.14 18.19
CA LYS A 250 -29.01 4.16 17.13
C LYS A 250 -28.38 4.81 15.89
N VAL A 251 -27.40 4.15 15.29
CA VAL A 251 -26.73 4.58 14.06
C VAL A 251 -26.77 3.46 13.03
N VAL A 252 -27.14 3.80 11.79
CA VAL A 252 -27.07 2.89 10.65
C VAL A 252 -26.00 3.35 9.67
N VAL A 253 -24.96 2.55 9.49
CA VAL A 253 -23.91 2.77 8.48
C VAL A 253 -24.23 1.96 7.24
N ILE A 254 -24.38 2.62 6.10
CA ILE A 254 -24.73 1.97 4.83
C ILE A 254 -23.46 1.74 4.01
N GLY A 255 -22.98 0.51 3.95
CA GLY A 255 -21.74 0.19 3.22
C GLY A 255 -21.13 -1.15 3.63
N GLY A 256 -19.94 -1.43 3.13
CA GLY A 256 -19.18 -2.64 3.48
C GLY A 256 -17.70 -2.60 3.08
N GLY A 257 -17.17 -1.42 2.76
CA GLY A 257 -15.74 -1.17 2.57
C GLY A 257 -15.10 -0.63 3.85
N ASN A 258 -13.78 -0.41 3.82
CA ASN A 258 -13.04 0.04 5.01
C ASN A 258 -13.64 1.28 5.65
N SER A 259 -14.03 2.31 4.88
CA SER A 259 -14.67 3.52 5.42
C SER A 259 -15.99 3.24 6.16
N ALA A 260 -16.76 2.22 5.76
CA ALA A 260 -17.97 1.82 6.48
C ALA A 260 -17.64 1.15 7.83
N ILE A 261 -16.58 0.33 7.87
CA ILE A 261 -16.08 -0.27 9.12
C ILE A 261 -15.49 0.80 10.03
N ASP A 262 -14.65 1.69 9.50
CA ASP A 262 -14.06 2.82 10.20
C ASP A 262 -15.14 3.73 10.80
N ALA A 263 -16.17 4.08 10.02
CA ALA A 263 -17.29 4.89 10.50
C ALA A 263 -18.13 4.16 11.56
N ALA A 264 -18.41 2.86 11.39
CA ALA A 264 -19.18 2.09 12.36
C ALA A 264 -18.45 1.93 13.71
N ARG A 265 -17.17 1.55 13.66
CA ARG A 265 -16.29 1.43 14.84
C ARG A 265 -15.99 2.78 15.49
N THR A 266 -15.94 3.86 14.72
CA THR A 266 -15.87 5.23 15.23
C THR A 266 -17.18 5.64 15.91
N ALA A 267 -18.32 5.42 15.27
CA ALA A 267 -19.63 5.72 15.84
C ALA A 267 -19.86 4.95 17.14
N HIS A 268 -19.53 3.66 17.21
CA HIS A 268 -19.67 2.83 18.40
C HIS A 268 -18.90 3.39 19.61
N ARG A 269 -17.69 3.92 19.39
CA ARG A 269 -16.88 4.60 20.43
C ARG A 269 -17.51 5.87 21.00
N LEU A 270 -18.53 6.43 20.34
CA LEU A 270 -19.30 7.58 20.81
C LEU A 270 -20.56 7.17 21.62
N GLY A 271 -20.74 5.87 21.91
CA GLY A 271 -21.81 5.31 22.75
C GLY A 271 -23.12 4.80 22.12
N PRO A 272 -23.49 5.02 20.83
CA PRO A 272 -24.71 4.45 20.26
C PRO A 272 -24.59 2.95 19.94
N GLU A 273 -25.75 2.31 19.82
CA GLU A 273 -25.90 1.02 19.14
C GLU A 273 -25.67 1.22 17.63
N VAL A 274 -24.80 0.41 17.02
CA VAL A 274 -24.39 0.58 15.62
C VAL A 274 -24.74 -0.63 14.78
N TYR A 275 -25.37 -0.35 13.64
CA TYR A 275 -25.78 -1.31 12.63
C TYR A 275 -25.09 -1.03 11.30
N ILE A 276 -24.54 -2.06 10.65
CA ILE A 276 -24.04 -1.99 9.28
C ILE A 276 -25.08 -2.61 8.34
N VAL A 277 -25.61 -1.82 7.40
CA VAL A 277 -26.50 -2.30 6.33
C VAL A 277 -25.68 -2.55 5.07
N TYR A 278 -25.60 -3.82 4.66
CA TYR A 278 -24.85 -4.23 3.48
C TYR A 278 -25.68 -5.10 2.52
N ARG A 279 -25.73 -4.67 1.25
CA ARG A 279 -26.55 -5.30 0.20
C ARG A 279 -26.11 -6.70 -0.24
N ARG A 280 -24.94 -7.19 0.18
CA ARG A 280 -24.42 -8.54 -0.12
C ARG A 280 -24.12 -9.30 1.18
N THR A 281 -23.39 -10.41 1.13
CA THR A 281 -22.97 -11.15 2.32
C THR A 281 -21.57 -10.73 2.79
N ARG A 282 -21.13 -11.25 3.95
CA ARG A 282 -19.78 -11.05 4.49
C ARG A 282 -18.68 -11.38 3.46
N GLU A 283 -18.88 -12.42 2.65
CA GLU A 283 -17.90 -12.88 1.64
C GLU A 283 -17.65 -11.87 0.50
N GLU A 284 -18.62 -11.00 0.18
CA GLU A 284 -18.46 -9.98 -0.86
C GLU A 284 -17.98 -8.61 -0.35
N MET A 285 -17.80 -8.46 0.97
CA MET A 285 -17.37 -7.20 1.57
C MET A 285 -15.97 -6.79 1.06
N PRO A 286 -15.80 -5.58 0.50
CA PRO A 286 -14.48 -5.07 0.11
C PRO A 286 -13.63 -4.57 1.29
N ALA A 287 -14.14 -4.57 2.52
CA ALA A 287 -13.35 -4.27 3.72
C ALA A 287 -12.30 -5.36 4.01
N LEU A 288 -11.25 -5.00 4.75
CA LEU A 288 -10.24 -5.97 5.21
C LEU A 288 -10.89 -6.99 6.17
N PRO A 289 -10.71 -8.31 5.98
CA PRO A 289 -11.41 -9.31 6.78
C PRO A 289 -11.20 -9.17 8.29
N TRP A 290 -9.96 -8.85 8.71
CA TRP A 290 -9.63 -8.63 10.12
C TRP A 290 -10.28 -7.37 10.70
N GLU A 291 -10.51 -6.32 9.90
CA GLU A 291 -11.26 -5.13 10.35
C GLU A 291 -12.75 -5.43 10.53
N VAL A 292 -13.31 -6.33 9.69
CA VAL A 292 -14.68 -6.84 9.86
C VAL A 292 -14.80 -7.73 11.09
N GLU A 293 -13.77 -8.54 11.38
CA GLU A 293 -13.67 -9.33 12.62
C GLU A 293 -13.57 -8.45 13.86
N GLU A 294 -12.76 -7.38 13.84
CA GLU A 294 -12.66 -6.46 14.97
C GLU A 294 -13.92 -5.60 15.18
N ALA A 295 -14.71 -5.35 14.13
CA ALA A 295 -16.04 -4.74 14.25
C ALA A 295 -17.07 -5.69 14.90
N ASP A 296 -17.02 -6.98 14.56
CA ASP A 296 -17.86 -8.04 15.13
C ASP A 296 -17.50 -8.29 16.61
N HIS A 297 -16.20 -8.29 16.94
CA HIS A 297 -15.71 -8.33 18.34
C HIS A 297 -16.16 -7.12 19.17
N GLU A 298 -16.31 -5.94 18.55
CA GLU A 298 -16.85 -4.73 19.19
C GLU A 298 -18.40 -4.71 19.24
N GLY A 299 -19.07 -5.81 18.85
CA GLY A 299 -20.53 -5.96 18.98
C GLY A 299 -21.35 -5.20 17.93
N ILE A 300 -20.73 -4.74 16.85
CA ILE A 300 -21.42 -4.02 15.77
C ILE A 300 -22.30 -5.00 14.97
N GLN A 301 -23.58 -4.68 14.82
CA GLN A 301 -24.56 -5.60 14.23
C GLN A 301 -24.58 -5.50 12.70
N PHE A 302 -24.58 -6.63 12.00
CA PHE A 302 -24.55 -6.67 10.53
C PHE A 302 -25.90 -7.10 9.92
N HIS A 303 -26.57 -6.17 9.24
CA HIS A 303 -27.68 -6.46 8.33
C HIS A 303 -27.15 -6.75 6.93
N PHE A 304 -26.69 -7.99 6.73
CA PHE A 304 -26.38 -8.53 5.40
C PHE A 304 -27.64 -8.70 4.55
N LEU A 305 -27.44 -8.71 3.23
CA LEU A 305 -28.52 -8.83 2.24
C LEU A 305 -29.65 -7.80 2.46
N ALA A 306 -29.29 -6.57 2.79
CA ALA A 306 -30.22 -5.46 2.96
C ALA A 306 -29.75 -4.23 2.15
N ALA A 307 -30.68 -3.58 1.44
CA ALA A 307 -30.40 -2.33 0.72
C ALA A 307 -31.40 -1.25 1.13
N PRO A 308 -30.97 0.01 1.30
CA PRO A 308 -31.87 1.12 1.60
C PRO A 308 -32.80 1.40 0.41
N VAL A 309 -34.05 1.78 0.70
CA VAL A 309 -35.02 2.22 -0.32
C VAL A 309 -35.58 3.61 -0.06
N ARG A 310 -35.66 4.03 1.21
CA ARG A 310 -36.16 5.35 1.62
C ARG A 310 -35.70 5.70 3.03
N VAL A 311 -35.41 6.99 3.28
CA VAL A 311 -35.25 7.52 4.64
C VAL A 311 -36.62 7.99 5.14
N LEU A 312 -37.01 7.55 6.33
CA LEU A 312 -38.24 7.96 7.01
C LEU A 312 -37.91 9.08 8.00
N THR A 313 -38.65 10.18 7.93
CA THR A 313 -38.36 11.41 8.68
C THR A 313 -39.52 11.85 9.56
N GLU A 314 -39.18 12.59 10.62
CA GLU A 314 -40.11 13.22 11.54
C GLU A 314 -39.57 14.61 11.90
N ASN A 315 -40.37 15.66 11.67
CA ASN A 315 -39.97 17.06 11.86
C ASN A 315 -38.67 17.48 11.14
N GLY A 316 -38.34 16.85 10.01
CA GLY A 316 -37.11 17.10 9.24
C GLY A 316 -35.88 16.33 9.71
N ARG A 317 -35.97 15.57 10.81
CA ARG A 317 -34.93 14.65 11.28
C ARG A 317 -35.18 13.23 10.77
N VAL A 318 -34.14 12.43 10.60
CA VAL A 318 -34.28 10.98 10.44
C VAL A 318 -34.95 10.35 11.67
N LYS A 319 -35.81 9.34 11.40
CA LYS A 319 -36.47 8.49 12.39
C LYS A 319 -36.20 7.01 12.16
N ALA A 320 -36.08 6.61 10.89
CA ALA A 320 -35.79 5.25 10.50
C ALA A 320 -35.27 5.16 9.06
N LEU A 321 -34.63 4.05 8.74
CA LEU A 321 -34.28 3.64 7.39
C LEU A 321 -35.22 2.50 6.94
N GLU A 322 -35.89 2.69 5.81
CA GLU A 322 -36.61 1.61 5.14
C GLU A 322 -35.63 0.87 4.21
N CYS A 323 -35.58 -0.46 4.35
CA CYS A 323 -34.73 -1.35 3.58
C CYS A 323 -35.55 -2.43 2.88
N ILE A 324 -35.01 -2.98 1.79
CA ILE A 324 -35.53 -4.18 1.12
C ILE A 324 -34.53 -5.33 1.30
N LYS A 325 -35.03 -6.58 1.44
CA LYS A 325 -34.15 -7.76 1.48
C LYS A 325 -33.60 -8.03 0.09
N MET A 326 -32.36 -8.48 0.05
CA MET A 326 -31.63 -8.84 -1.14
C MET A 326 -31.41 -10.35 -1.21
N ARG A 327 -31.09 -10.85 -2.39
CA ARG A 327 -30.53 -12.18 -2.61
C ARG A 327 -29.31 -12.08 -3.52
N LEU A 328 -28.41 -13.05 -3.46
CA LEU A 328 -27.26 -13.08 -4.35
C LEU A 328 -27.62 -13.73 -5.70
N GLY A 329 -27.59 -12.92 -6.76
CA GLY A 329 -27.65 -13.37 -8.14
C GLY A 329 -26.32 -13.91 -8.66
N LYS A 330 -26.11 -13.78 -9.98
CA LYS A 330 -24.86 -14.14 -10.67
C LYS A 330 -23.71 -13.16 -10.34
N PRO A 331 -22.44 -13.57 -10.48
CA PRO A 331 -21.28 -12.67 -10.41
C PRO A 331 -21.39 -11.41 -11.30
N ASP A 332 -20.85 -10.30 -10.81
CA ASP A 332 -20.56 -9.09 -11.57
C ASP A 332 -19.15 -9.12 -12.18
N ASN A 333 -18.76 -8.04 -12.86
CA ASN A 333 -17.47 -7.93 -13.53
C ASN A 333 -16.28 -7.87 -12.55
N SER A 334 -16.52 -7.69 -11.25
CA SER A 334 -15.53 -7.83 -10.17
C SER A 334 -15.47 -9.25 -9.58
N GLY A 335 -16.21 -10.21 -10.16
CA GLY A 335 -16.29 -11.60 -9.70
C GLY A 335 -17.24 -11.84 -8.51
N ARG A 336 -17.70 -10.78 -7.86
CA ARG A 336 -18.58 -10.84 -6.68
C ARG A 336 -20.05 -10.96 -7.08
N ARG A 337 -20.87 -11.69 -6.33
CA ARG A 337 -22.29 -11.90 -6.69
C ARG A 337 -23.09 -10.60 -6.62
N ARG A 338 -23.94 -10.37 -7.62
CA ARG A 338 -24.83 -9.21 -7.70
C ARG A 338 -25.93 -9.31 -6.66
N PRO A 339 -26.28 -8.22 -5.96
CA PRO A 339 -27.44 -8.19 -5.10
C PRO A 339 -28.69 -7.93 -5.95
N GLU A 340 -29.71 -8.77 -5.81
CA GLU A 340 -31.03 -8.62 -6.44
C GLU A 340 -32.08 -8.37 -5.35
N PRO A 341 -33.01 -7.41 -5.51
CA PRO A 341 -34.08 -7.20 -4.54
C PRO A 341 -35.05 -8.38 -4.51
N VAL A 342 -35.53 -8.72 -3.31
CA VAL A 342 -36.63 -9.67 -3.09
C VAL A 342 -37.93 -8.86 -3.03
N PRO A 343 -38.89 -9.03 -3.96
CA PRO A 343 -40.12 -8.24 -3.97
C PRO A 343 -40.97 -8.45 -2.70
N ASN A 344 -41.64 -7.38 -2.24
CA ASN A 344 -42.53 -7.40 -1.07
C ASN A 344 -41.83 -7.90 0.21
N SER A 345 -40.60 -7.41 0.45
CA SER A 345 -39.74 -7.82 1.57
C SER A 345 -39.22 -6.65 2.40
N GLU A 346 -39.83 -5.47 2.20
CA GLU A 346 -39.49 -4.22 2.84
C GLU A 346 -39.62 -4.31 4.37
N PHE A 347 -38.69 -3.69 5.08
CA PHE A 347 -38.64 -3.65 6.53
C PHE A 347 -37.96 -2.36 7.00
N THR A 348 -38.17 -2.00 8.26
CA THR A 348 -37.74 -0.71 8.82
C THR A 348 -36.73 -0.93 9.94
N ILE A 349 -35.65 -0.15 9.94
CA ILE A 349 -34.65 -0.06 11.01
C ILE A 349 -34.77 1.34 11.65
N GLU A 350 -35.23 1.42 12.89
CA GLU A 350 -35.24 2.69 13.64
C GLU A 350 -33.83 3.23 13.84
N THR A 351 -33.60 4.51 13.56
CA THR A 351 -32.27 5.12 13.71
C THR A 351 -32.35 6.64 13.89
N ASP A 352 -31.46 7.18 14.72
CA ASP A 352 -31.31 8.62 14.93
C ASP A 352 -30.29 9.24 13.97
N CYS A 353 -29.45 8.40 13.34
CA CYS A 353 -28.45 8.81 12.34
C CYS A 353 -28.25 7.75 11.25
N ILE A 354 -28.01 8.19 10.02
CA ILE A 354 -27.60 7.36 8.88
C ILE A 354 -26.25 7.88 8.38
N ILE A 355 -25.24 7.03 8.31
CA ILE A 355 -23.91 7.37 7.75
C ILE A 355 -23.76 6.68 6.39
N THR A 356 -23.55 7.46 5.33
CA THR A 356 -23.50 6.95 3.94
C THR A 356 -22.07 6.62 3.51
N ALA A 357 -21.77 5.32 3.35
CA ALA A 357 -20.42 4.80 3.09
C ALA A 357 -20.36 3.93 1.81
N ILE A 358 -21.04 4.37 0.74
CA ILE A 358 -21.27 3.59 -0.49
C ILE A 358 -20.30 3.89 -1.64
N SER A 359 -19.04 4.20 -1.33
CA SER A 359 -17.96 4.74 -2.20
C SER A 359 -17.87 6.27 -2.20
N GLN A 360 -16.74 6.76 -2.69
CA GLN A 360 -16.42 8.18 -2.88
C GLN A 360 -16.23 8.48 -4.38
N GLU A 361 -16.08 9.76 -4.69
CA GLU A 361 -15.74 10.34 -6.00
C GLU A 361 -14.87 11.59 -5.83
N SER A 362 -14.20 11.98 -6.92
CA SER A 362 -13.40 13.21 -6.95
C SER A 362 -14.29 14.42 -7.24
N ASP A 363 -14.11 15.49 -6.46
CA ASP A 363 -14.66 16.79 -6.82
C ASP A 363 -13.64 17.55 -7.69
N LEU A 364 -13.98 17.70 -8.97
CA LEU A 364 -13.18 18.39 -9.98
C LEU A 364 -13.64 19.84 -10.22
N LYS A 365 -14.70 20.32 -9.57
CA LYS A 365 -15.28 21.66 -9.81
C LYS A 365 -14.31 22.81 -9.59
N PHE A 366 -13.30 22.62 -8.74
CA PHE A 366 -12.24 23.61 -8.51
C PHE A 366 -11.51 24.00 -9.80
N LEU A 367 -11.44 23.10 -10.79
CA LEU A 367 -10.79 23.36 -12.07
C LEU A 367 -11.56 24.36 -12.96
N GLY A 368 -12.84 24.63 -12.67
CA GLY A 368 -13.76 25.41 -13.50
C GLY A 368 -14.37 24.59 -14.65
N ASP A 369 -15.52 25.01 -15.16
CA ASP A 369 -16.30 24.20 -16.12
C ASP A 369 -15.56 23.96 -17.45
N ASP A 370 -14.79 24.92 -17.94
CA ASP A 370 -13.99 24.84 -19.17
C ASP A 370 -12.55 24.33 -18.97
N HIS A 371 -12.30 23.54 -17.91
CA HIS A 371 -10.94 23.12 -17.55
C HIS A 371 -10.21 22.29 -18.62
N GLY A 372 -10.93 21.66 -19.55
CA GLY A 372 -10.38 20.96 -20.72
C GLY A 372 -9.41 19.83 -20.40
N LEU A 373 -9.52 19.20 -19.22
CA LEU A 373 -8.85 17.93 -18.93
C LEU A 373 -9.83 16.79 -19.20
N ASP A 374 -9.36 15.71 -19.81
CA ASP A 374 -10.21 14.56 -20.09
C ASP A 374 -10.60 13.85 -18.78
N VAL A 375 -11.87 13.47 -18.66
CA VAL A 375 -12.44 12.77 -17.50
C VAL A 375 -12.96 11.41 -17.95
N THR A 376 -12.70 10.36 -17.18
CA THR A 376 -13.22 9.01 -17.47
C THR A 376 -14.72 8.93 -17.20
N LYS A 377 -15.38 7.89 -17.73
CA LYS A 377 -16.78 7.56 -17.41
C LYS A 377 -17.09 7.35 -15.92
N TRP A 378 -16.08 7.31 -15.06
CA TRP A 378 -16.20 7.14 -13.61
C TRP A 378 -16.05 8.44 -12.82
N GLY A 379 -15.82 9.58 -13.49
CA GLY A 379 -15.60 10.89 -12.84
C GLY A 379 -14.15 11.14 -12.40
N THR A 380 -13.22 10.24 -12.70
CA THR A 380 -11.78 10.40 -12.42
C THR A 380 -11.05 11.06 -13.59
N LEU A 381 -9.93 11.75 -13.35
CA LEU A 381 -9.09 12.31 -14.41
C LEU A 381 -8.48 11.21 -15.28
N ALA A 382 -8.57 11.36 -16.60
CA ALA A 382 -7.97 10.45 -17.56
C ALA A 382 -6.48 10.79 -17.76
N VAL A 383 -5.64 9.75 -17.71
CA VAL A 383 -4.17 9.87 -17.84
C VAL A 383 -3.59 8.72 -18.66
N SER A 384 -2.39 8.93 -19.19
CA SER A 384 -1.57 7.88 -19.81
C SER A 384 -0.96 6.91 -18.78
N ASP A 385 -0.32 5.84 -19.25
CA ASP A 385 0.55 4.96 -18.45
C ASP A 385 1.64 5.74 -17.64
N THR A 386 2.02 6.94 -18.11
CA THR A 386 2.99 7.82 -17.47
C THR A 386 2.35 8.91 -16.61
N LEU A 387 1.06 8.75 -16.28
CA LEU A 387 0.24 9.67 -15.47
C LEU A 387 0.09 11.09 -16.03
N MET A 388 0.45 11.32 -17.31
CA MET A 388 0.25 12.60 -17.97
C MET A 388 -1.20 12.72 -18.45
N THR A 389 -1.81 13.88 -18.25
CA THR A 389 -3.15 14.19 -18.77
C THR A 389 -3.08 14.48 -20.28
N ASN A 390 -4.23 14.77 -20.91
CA ASN A 390 -4.30 15.31 -22.26
C ASN A 390 -3.59 16.68 -22.42
N LYS A 391 -3.32 17.42 -21.31
CA LYS A 391 -2.58 18.68 -21.32
C LYS A 391 -1.11 18.47 -20.95
N LYS A 392 -0.23 18.85 -21.88
CA LYS A 392 1.24 18.73 -21.75
C LYS A 392 1.76 19.42 -20.48
N GLY A 393 2.52 18.69 -19.67
CA GLY A 393 3.10 19.19 -18.42
C GLY A 393 2.16 19.16 -17.20
N ILE A 394 0.91 18.74 -17.38
CA ILE A 394 -0.04 18.46 -16.29
C ILE A 394 -0.16 16.94 -16.12
N PHE A 395 0.13 16.46 -14.92
CA PHE A 395 0.04 15.06 -14.50
C PHE A 395 -1.03 14.90 -13.42
N ALA A 396 -1.57 13.71 -13.23
CA ALA A 396 -2.53 13.43 -12.15
C ALA A 396 -2.35 12.02 -11.57
N GLY A 397 -2.59 11.85 -10.27
CA GLY A 397 -2.38 10.55 -9.60
C GLY A 397 -2.90 10.45 -8.17
N GLY A 398 -2.95 9.22 -7.65
CA GLY A 398 -3.73 8.84 -6.49
C GLY A 398 -5.20 8.60 -6.83
N ASP A 399 -6.09 8.69 -5.84
CA ASP A 399 -7.51 8.36 -6.02
C ASP A 399 -8.23 9.24 -7.08
N VAL A 400 -7.66 10.39 -7.44
CA VAL A 400 -8.21 11.26 -8.52
C VAL A 400 -8.12 10.63 -9.92
N THR A 401 -7.28 9.59 -10.11
CA THR A 401 -7.23 8.79 -11.35
C THR A 401 -7.72 7.36 -11.11
N LEU A 402 -7.31 6.75 -10.00
CA LEU A 402 -7.62 5.36 -9.63
C LEU A 402 -9.09 5.15 -9.22
N GLY A 403 -9.76 6.20 -8.74
CA GLY A 403 -10.87 6.05 -7.80
C GLY A 403 -10.36 5.66 -6.41
N PRO A 404 -11.24 5.51 -5.39
CA PRO A 404 -10.84 5.23 -4.02
C PRO A 404 -10.02 3.94 -3.92
N SER A 405 -8.73 4.09 -3.59
CA SER A 405 -7.73 3.03 -3.61
C SER A 405 -7.07 2.89 -2.23
N THR A 406 -5.83 2.41 -2.20
CA THR A 406 -5.07 2.18 -0.95
C THR A 406 -3.84 3.07 -0.93
N VAL A 407 -3.38 3.46 0.27
CA VAL A 407 -2.25 4.38 0.45
C VAL A 407 -1.00 3.91 -0.31
N ILE A 408 -0.73 2.61 -0.35
CA ILE A 408 0.44 2.04 -1.04
C ILE A 408 0.34 2.11 -2.58
N GLU A 409 -0.87 2.09 -3.15
CA GLU A 409 -1.11 2.33 -4.59
C GLU A 409 -0.96 3.82 -4.94
N CYS A 410 -1.41 4.71 -4.06
CA CYS A 410 -1.18 6.16 -4.19
C CYS A 410 0.31 6.51 -4.14
N ILE A 411 1.09 5.86 -3.26
CA ILE A 411 2.55 5.96 -3.20
C ILE A 411 3.18 5.49 -4.52
N ALA A 412 2.77 4.32 -5.04
CA ALA A 412 3.24 3.83 -6.33
C ALA A 412 3.03 4.83 -7.48
N GLN A 413 1.84 5.44 -7.57
CA GLN A 413 1.60 6.50 -8.56
C GLN A 413 2.40 7.78 -8.30
N GLY A 414 2.69 8.15 -7.05
CA GLY A 414 3.57 9.27 -6.73
C GLY A 414 4.99 9.07 -7.29
N HIS A 415 5.56 7.87 -7.15
CA HIS A 415 6.85 7.51 -7.74
C HIS A 415 6.84 7.56 -9.28
N VAL A 416 5.78 7.06 -9.92
CA VAL A 416 5.62 7.11 -11.37
C VAL A 416 5.53 8.56 -11.86
N ALA A 417 4.73 9.39 -11.18
CA ALA A 417 4.57 10.80 -11.52
C ALA A 417 5.89 11.58 -11.40
N ALA A 418 6.65 11.38 -10.32
CA ALA A 418 7.94 12.06 -10.13
C ALA A 418 8.93 11.74 -11.26
N LYS A 419 9.09 10.46 -11.62
CA LYS A 419 9.94 10.02 -12.75
C LYS A 419 9.47 10.59 -14.09
N ALA A 420 8.16 10.59 -14.32
CA ALA A 420 7.57 11.10 -15.55
C ALA A 420 7.75 12.62 -15.69
N ILE A 421 7.64 13.36 -14.59
CA ILE A 421 7.88 14.81 -14.51
C ILE A 421 9.35 15.16 -14.74
N ASP A 422 10.31 14.41 -14.17
CA ASP A 422 11.74 14.65 -14.42
C ASP A 422 12.09 14.50 -15.90
N ARG A 423 11.70 13.38 -16.50
CA ARG A 423 11.93 13.12 -17.94
C ARG A 423 11.25 14.16 -18.81
N PHE A 424 10.02 14.55 -18.48
CA PHE A 424 9.30 15.62 -19.16
C PHE A 424 10.06 16.96 -19.14
N ILE A 425 10.55 17.38 -17.96
CA ILE A 425 11.29 18.65 -17.81
C ILE A 425 12.67 18.57 -18.51
N ARG A 426 13.30 17.40 -18.51
CA ARG A 426 14.59 17.15 -19.19
C ARG A 426 14.47 16.94 -20.71
N GLY A 427 13.25 16.85 -21.24
CA GLY A 427 12.99 16.60 -22.66
C GLY A 427 13.27 15.16 -23.11
N GLU A 428 13.30 14.21 -22.17
CA GLU A 428 13.54 12.79 -22.42
C GLU A 428 12.24 12.01 -22.70
N GLU A 429 12.39 10.81 -23.25
CA GLU A 429 11.27 9.90 -23.48
C GLU A 429 10.68 9.42 -22.14
N ILE A 430 9.41 9.74 -21.91
CA ILE A 430 8.74 9.50 -20.62
C ILE A 430 8.43 8.00 -20.42
N GLN A 431 8.37 7.20 -21.49
CA GLN A 431 7.91 5.80 -21.44
C GLN A 431 8.98 4.84 -20.90
N GLU A 432 8.61 3.97 -19.96
CA GLU A 432 9.47 2.89 -19.46
C GLU A 432 9.25 1.56 -20.22
N PRO A 433 10.29 0.69 -20.30
CA PRO A 433 10.18 -0.62 -20.93
C PRO A 433 9.25 -1.55 -20.13
N LYS A 434 8.02 -1.74 -20.63
CA LYS A 434 6.86 -2.33 -19.93
C LYS A 434 6.98 -3.75 -19.33
N LYS A 435 8.14 -4.41 -19.41
CA LYS A 435 8.33 -5.82 -18.98
C LYS A 435 9.69 -6.16 -18.33
N LYS A 436 10.62 -5.21 -18.19
CA LYS A 436 11.98 -5.53 -17.72
C LYS A 436 12.42 -4.65 -16.57
N ALA A 437 13.12 -5.23 -15.61
CA ALA A 437 13.71 -4.55 -14.47
C ALA A 437 15.23 -4.72 -14.46
N TRP A 438 15.95 -3.64 -14.15
CA TRP A 438 17.36 -3.72 -13.80
C TRP A 438 17.51 -4.22 -12.37
N VAL A 439 18.37 -5.22 -12.18
CA VAL A 439 18.75 -5.78 -10.88
C VAL A 439 20.26 -5.84 -10.76
N THR A 440 20.76 -5.81 -9.53
CA THR A 440 22.17 -6.05 -9.23
C THR A 440 22.28 -7.44 -8.60
N LEU A 441 23.04 -8.33 -9.23
CA LEU A 441 23.43 -9.61 -8.66
C LEU A 441 24.61 -9.37 -7.73
N LEU A 442 24.40 -9.53 -6.43
CA LEU A 442 25.46 -9.49 -5.43
C LEU A 442 25.79 -10.91 -5.01
N ASP A 443 27.08 -11.26 -5.01
CA ASP A 443 27.51 -12.52 -4.40
C ASP A 443 27.22 -12.49 -2.89
N ASN A 444 26.74 -13.61 -2.37
CA ASN A 444 26.43 -13.81 -0.95
C ASN A 444 26.94 -15.18 -0.53
N GLU A 445 27.43 -15.28 0.70
CA GLU A 445 27.82 -16.57 1.25
C GLU A 445 26.60 -17.44 1.56
N PHE A 446 26.82 -18.75 1.72
CA PHE A 446 25.82 -19.67 2.22
C PHE A 446 25.68 -19.51 3.73
N ASP A 447 24.91 -18.51 4.16
CA ASP A 447 24.41 -18.47 5.53
C ASP A 447 23.69 -19.78 5.82
N LEU A 448 24.07 -20.45 6.92
CA LEU A 448 23.29 -21.56 7.45
C LEU A 448 21.88 -21.08 7.74
N ARG A 449 20.90 -21.95 7.47
CA ARG A 449 19.56 -21.71 7.97
C ARG A 449 19.53 -21.76 9.49
N GLU A 450 18.72 -20.89 10.02
CA GLU A 450 18.44 -20.80 11.44
C GLU A 450 17.69 -22.06 11.87
N GLU A 451 18.05 -22.60 13.04
CA GLU A 451 17.41 -23.82 13.55
C GLU A 451 15.90 -23.62 13.67
N ASN A 452 15.13 -24.64 13.26
CA ASN A 452 13.66 -24.64 13.31
C ASN A 452 12.97 -23.52 12.51
N TYR A 453 13.63 -22.87 11.53
CA TYR A 453 13.02 -21.79 10.74
C TYR A 453 11.68 -22.17 10.10
N ASP A 454 11.50 -23.45 9.77
CA ASP A 454 10.29 -24.07 9.21
C ASP A 454 9.23 -24.47 10.25
N ALA A 455 9.61 -24.69 11.51
CA ALA A 455 8.70 -25.03 12.61
C ALA A 455 8.19 -23.82 13.44
N VAL A 456 8.82 -22.64 13.32
CA VAL A 456 8.41 -21.43 14.07
C VAL A 456 7.03 -20.93 13.62
N PRO A 457 6.04 -20.80 14.53
CA PRO A 457 4.70 -20.30 14.21
C PRO A 457 4.69 -18.78 13.94
N ARG A 458 3.74 -18.33 13.11
CA ARG A 458 3.50 -16.90 12.84
C ARG A 458 3.17 -16.18 14.16
N GLN A 459 3.97 -15.17 14.49
CA GLN A 459 3.75 -14.34 15.67
C GLN A 459 2.49 -13.49 15.48
N GLN A 460 1.73 -13.33 16.55
CA GLN A 460 0.52 -12.51 16.58
C GLN A 460 0.80 -11.19 17.29
N MET A 461 0.24 -10.12 16.73
CA MET A 461 0.24 -8.80 17.36
C MET A 461 -0.68 -8.83 18.58
N GLN A 462 -0.28 -8.16 19.66
CA GLN A 462 -1.18 -7.99 20.79
C GLN A 462 -2.28 -6.98 20.42
N MET A 463 -3.51 -7.28 20.80
CA MET A 463 -4.67 -6.40 20.64
C MET A 463 -5.04 -5.81 22.01
N LEU A 464 -5.59 -4.60 22.02
CA LEU A 464 -6.29 -4.03 23.17
C LEU A 464 -7.54 -4.89 23.45
N PRO A 465 -7.81 -5.30 24.71
CA PRO A 465 -9.04 -6.00 25.08
C PRO A 465 -10.28 -5.21 24.66
N VAL A 466 -11.39 -5.88 24.33
CA VAL A 466 -12.59 -5.21 23.77
C VAL A 466 -13.20 -4.25 24.80
N GLU A 467 -13.22 -4.68 26.06
CA GLU A 467 -13.65 -3.92 27.23
C GLU A 467 -12.91 -2.59 27.44
N ASP A 468 -11.68 -2.45 26.93
CA ASP A 468 -10.86 -1.22 27.03
C ASP A 468 -11.03 -0.28 25.80
N ARG A 469 -11.86 -0.65 24.81
CA ARG A 469 -12.05 0.10 23.55
C ARG A 469 -13.25 1.05 23.61
N GLU A 470 -14.32 0.67 24.30
CA GLU A 470 -15.54 1.46 24.37
C GLU A 470 -15.27 2.84 24.99
N GLY A 471 -15.85 3.91 24.43
CA GLY A 471 -15.63 5.27 24.89
C GLY A 471 -14.21 5.83 24.69
N THR A 472 -13.27 5.06 24.09
CA THR A 472 -11.89 5.52 23.87
C THR A 472 -11.48 5.46 22.40
N PHE A 473 -10.54 6.35 22.04
CA PHE A 473 -9.83 6.32 20.76
C PHE A 473 -8.42 5.72 20.92
N ASN A 474 -8.26 4.85 21.93
CA ASN A 474 -7.01 4.15 22.18
C ASN A 474 -6.66 3.22 21.00
N LEU A 475 -5.37 3.16 20.70
CA LEU A 475 -4.82 2.34 19.63
C LEU A 475 -5.13 0.85 19.88
N VAL A 476 -5.81 0.19 18.94
CA VAL A 476 -6.34 -1.18 19.13
C VAL A 476 -5.27 -2.24 18.90
N GLU A 477 -4.54 -2.16 17.79
CA GLU A 477 -3.40 -3.03 17.53
C GLU A 477 -2.16 -2.48 18.26
N LEU A 478 -1.43 -3.26 19.05
CA LEU A 478 -0.37 -2.76 19.95
C LEU A 478 1.08 -2.96 19.45
N GLY A 479 1.27 -3.61 18.31
CA GLY A 479 2.59 -3.95 17.76
C GLY A 479 3.16 -5.29 18.26
N LEU A 480 4.29 -5.70 17.67
CA LEU A 480 5.08 -6.85 18.17
C LEU A 480 6.11 -6.37 19.20
N THR A 481 6.42 -7.21 20.18
CA THR A 481 7.63 -7.05 20.99
C THR A 481 8.89 -7.32 20.15
N GLU A 482 10.06 -6.84 20.59
CA GLU A 482 11.33 -7.10 19.90
C GLU A 482 11.63 -8.60 19.76
N ALA A 483 11.32 -9.40 20.80
CA ALA A 483 11.50 -10.85 20.77
C ALA A 483 10.60 -11.49 19.70
N GLN A 484 9.32 -11.13 19.64
CA GLN A 484 8.40 -11.61 18.59
C GLN A 484 8.86 -11.15 17.20
N ALA A 485 9.29 -9.89 17.03
CA ALA A 485 9.76 -9.38 15.75
C ALA A 485 11.01 -10.13 15.25
N LYS A 486 11.97 -10.42 16.13
CA LYS A 486 13.13 -11.28 15.80
C LYS A 486 12.68 -12.69 15.41
N ILE A 487 11.78 -13.32 16.17
CA ILE A 487 11.26 -14.67 15.90
C ILE A 487 10.50 -14.72 14.56
N GLU A 488 9.66 -13.73 14.26
CA GLU A 488 8.91 -13.65 13.00
C GLU A 488 9.82 -13.40 11.80
N ALA A 489 10.90 -12.61 11.96
CA ALA A 489 11.88 -12.37 10.91
C ALA A 489 12.60 -13.65 10.46
N LEU A 490 12.89 -14.59 11.40
CA LEU A 490 13.50 -15.90 11.10
C LEU A 490 12.65 -16.73 10.12
N ARG A 491 11.32 -16.54 10.10
CA ARG A 491 10.42 -17.29 9.21
C ARG A 491 10.59 -16.92 7.73
N CYS A 492 11.30 -15.81 7.43
CA CYS A 492 11.53 -15.32 6.08
C CYS A 492 12.30 -16.32 5.22
N LEU A 493 11.73 -16.69 4.06
CA LEU A 493 12.39 -17.61 3.14
C LEU A 493 13.55 -16.98 2.34
N LYS A 494 13.99 -15.74 2.63
CA LYS A 494 15.14 -15.06 1.97
C LYS A 494 15.10 -15.21 0.44
N CYS A 495 13.93 -14.93 -0.15
CA CYS A 495 13.61 -15.33 -1.53
C CYS A 495 14.49 -14.64 -2.59
N ASP A 496 15.03 -13.47 -2.26
CA ASP A 496 16.00 -12.71 -3.04
C ASP A 496 17.35 -13.43 -3.24
N LEU A 497 17.75 -14.29 -2.28
CA LEU A 497 18.96 -15.12 -2.38
C LEU A 497 18.75 -16.27 -3.35
N ASN A 498 19.27 -16.18 -4.58
CA ASN A 498 19.04 -17.17 -5.61
C ASN A 498 20.22 -18.12 -5.79
N ILE A 499 19.95 -19.43 -5.77
CA ILE A 499 20.98 -20.47 -5.98
C ILE A 499 21.65 -20.27 -7.34
N ASN A 500 22.95 -20.06 -7.37
CA ASN A 500 23.72 -20.05 -8.59
C ASN A 500 24.50 -21.37 -8.66
N VAL A 501 24.58 -21.99 -9.85
CA VAL A 501 25.35 -23.22 -10.07
C VAL A 501 26.28 -22.93 -11.24
N GLU A 502 27.59 -22.91 -10.99
CA GLU A 502 28.59 -22.73 -12.04
C GLU A 502 28.72 -24.04 -12.83
N THR A 503 28.10 -24.10 -14.01
CA THR A 503 27.90 -25.35 -14.77
C THR A 503 29.20 -25.92 -15.36
N ASN A 504 30.20 -25.07 -15.61
CA ASN A 504 31.48 -25.47 -16.22
C ASN A 504 32.36 -26.34 -15.29
N GLU A 505 32.18 -26.26 -13.98
CA GLU A 505 32.97 -26.97 -12.97
C GLU A 505 32.16 -28.10 -12.29
N CYS A 506 30.90 -28.30 -12.70
CA CYS A 506 29.98 -29.25 -12.07
C CYS A 506 30.27 -30.70 -12.49
N VAL A 507 30.62 -31.56 -11.51
CA VAL A 507 30.91 -32.99 -11.73
C VAL A 507 29.67 -33.91 -11.73
N LEU A 508 28.46 -33.36 -11.92
CA LEU A 508 27.20 -34.10 -12.13
C LEU A 508 26.81 -35.16 -11.07
N CYS A 509 27.35 -35.07 -9.85
CA CYS A 509 27.19 -36.08 -8.79
C CYS A 509 25.77 -36.25 -8.20
N GLY A 510 24.75 -35.53 -8.68
CA GLY A 510 23.36 -35.62 -8.21
C GLY A 510 23.07 -35.17 -6.77
N ARG A 511 24.08 -35.01 -5.90
CA ARG A 511 23.92 -34.75 -4.44
C ARG A 511 22.98 -33.58 -4.13
N CYS A 512 23.10 -32.47 -4.86
CA CYS A 512 22.27 -31.29 -4.66
C CYS A 512 20.78 -31.52 -4.98
N SER A 513 20.45 -32.48 -5.85
CA SER A 513 19.08 -32.93 -6.13
C SER A 513 18.57 -33.83 -5.00
N MET A 514 19.39 -34.79 -4.54
CA MET A 514 19.02 -35.75 -3.49
C MET A 514 18.72 -35.08 -2.14
N VAL A 515 19.47 -34.03 -1.78
CA VAL A 515 19.29 -33.30 -0.50
C VAL A 515 18.24 -32.17 -0.57
N CYS A 516 17.58 -31.97 -1.72
CA CYS A 516 16.63 -30.88 -1.92
C CYS A 516 15.19 -31.30 -1.51
N PRO A 517 14.65 -30.83 -0.37
CA PRO A 517 13.37 -31.31 0.15
C PRO A 517 12.16 -30.93 -0.72
N VAL A 518 12.32 -29.94 -1.60
CA VAL A 518 11.26 -29.39 -2.46
C VAL A 518 11.51 -29.60 -3.96
N GLY A 519 12.50 -30.44 -4.33
CA GLY A 519 12.80 -30.77 -5.73
C GLY A 519 13.13 -29.56 -6.63
N ALA A 520 13.69 -28.50 -6.05
CA ALA A 520 13.99 -27.24 -6.75
C ALA A 520 15.30 -27.28 -7.56
N LEU A 521 16.13 -28.30 -7.31
CA LEU A 521 17.26 -28.69 -8.15
C LEU A 521 16.96 -30.10 -8.66
N LYS A 522 17.11 -30.31 -9.97
CA LYS A 522 16.96 -31.63 -10.61
C LYS A 522 18.09 -31.88 -11.60
N GLN A 523 18.56 -33.13 -11.63
CA GLN A 523 19.30 -33.68 -12.76
C GLN A 523 18.30 -33.97 -13.88
N VAL A 524 18.66 -33.63 -15.12
CA VAL A 524 17.83 -33.81 -16.31
C VAL A 524 18.69 -34.25 -17.48
N ASP A 525 18.14 -35.09 -18.35
CA ASP A 525 18.81 -35.48 -19.59
C ASP A 525 18.76 -34.35 -20.62
N ALA A 526 19.77 -34.27 -21.48
CA ALA A 526 19.91 -33.21 -22.49
C ALA A 526 18.82 -33.21 -23.60
N TYR A 527 17.90 -34.19 -23.57
CA TYR A 527 16.92 -34.47 -24.62
C TYR A 527 15.45 -34.34 -24.18
N ASP A 528 15.15 -33.82 -22.97
CA ASP A 528 13.75 -33.63 -22.54
C ASP A 528 13.06 -32.52 -23.38
N GLU A 529 12.05 -32.92 -24.16
CA GLU A 529 11.40 -32.10 -25.19
C GLU A 529 10.47 -31.01 -24.63
N ASN A 530 10.22 -30.98 -23.32
CA ASN A 530 9.25 -30.09 -22.69
C ASN A 530 9.79 -28.66 -22.48
N LYS A 531 9.48 -27.78 -23.43
CA LYS A 531 9.92 -26.38 -23.49
C LYS A 531 9.52 -25.53 -22.26
N GLY A 532 10.50 -25.25 -21.40
CA GLY A 532 10.47 -24.17 -20.40
C GLY A 532 11.90 -23.69 -20.13
N TYR A 533 12.10 -22.36 -20.08
CA TYR A 533 13.37 -21.62 -19.95
C TYR A 533 14.66 -22.44 -19.69
N GLN A 534 15.50 -22.57 -20.72
CA GLN A 534 16.82 -23.21 -20.62
C GLN A 534 17.93 -22.18 -20.32
N PRO A 535 18.53 -22.16 -19.12
CA PRO A 535 19.88 -21.63 -18.95
C PRO A 535 20.88 -22.58 -19.64
N PHE A 536 21.93 -22.03 -20.23
CA PHE A 536 22.86 -22.74 -21.12
C PHE A 536 23.43 -24.04 -20.49
N VAL A 537 23.16 -25.18 -21.13
CA VAL A 537 23.55 -26.53 -20.65
C VAL A 537 24.78 -27.02 -21.43
N SER A 538 25.73 -27.67 -20.76
CA SER A 538 26.87 -28.34 -21.41
C SER A 538 26.44 -29.66 -22.08
N LYS A 539 27.29 -30.26 -22.91
CA LYS A 539 26.96 -31.48 -23.67
C LYS A 539 26.52 -32.68 -22.83
N ASP A 540 26.83 -32.69 -21.53
CA ASP A 540 26.67 -33.85 -20.65
C ASP A 540 25.62 -33.66 -19.52
N GLY A 541 24.93 -32.50 -19.46
CA GLY A 541 23.59 -32.37 -18.83
C GLY A 541 23.46 -32.02 -17.34
N MET A 542 23.12 -30.75 -17.03
CA MET A 542 22.45 -30.23 -15.80
C MET A 542 22.25 -28.70 -15.90
N VAL A 543 21.31 -27.99 -15.24
CA VAL A 543 20.34 -28.29 -14.15
C VAL A 543 19.02 -27.57 -14.45
N ILE A 544 17.83 -28.14 -14.14
CA ILE A 544 16.60 -27.32 -14.06
C ILE A 544 16.45 -26.74 -12.65
N LYS A 545 16.35 -25.41 -12.61
CA LYS A 545 16.33 -24.61 -11.38
C LYS A 545 14.96 -23.97 -11.21
N TYR A 546 14.07 -24.65 -10.48
CA TYR A 546 12.80 -24.07 -10.02
C TYR A 546 13.07 -23.10 -8.86
N THR A 547 13.60 -21.91 -9.18
CA THR A 547 13.82 -20.80 -8.23
C THR A 547 12.55 -20.50 -7.43
N ASP A 548 11.41 -20.56 -8.11
CA ASP A 548 10.04 -20.35 -7.66
C ASP A 548 9.60 -21.35 -6.59
N LYS A 549 10.22 -22.54 -6.52
CA LYS A 549 9.95 -23.59 -5.50
C LYS A 549 10.95 -23.62 -4.35
N CYS A 550 12.20 -23.24 -4.61
CA CYS A 550 13.29 -23.33 -3.63
C CYS A 550 13.04 -22.53 -2.34
N ILE A 551 13.03 -23.20 -1.17
CA ILE A 551 12.85 -22.60 0.17
C ILE A 551 14.15 -22.06 0.81
N ARG A 552 15.28 -22.15 0.08
CA ARG A 552 16.64 -21.79 0.55
C ARG A 552 17.03 -22.50 1.86
N CYS A 553 16.77 -23.81 1.97
CA CYS A 553 17.13 -24.59 3.17
C CYS A 553 18.65 -24.67 3.45
N GLY A 554 19.50 -24.45 2.43
CA GLY A 554 20.95 -24.52 2.56
C GLY A 554 21.54 -25.92 2.33
N ASN A 555 20.75 -26.99 2.35
CA ASN A 555 21.21 -28.39 2.24
C ASN A 555 22.14 -28.67 1.04
N CYS A 556 21.98 -27.93 -0.07
CA CYS A 556 22.81 -28.09 -1.27
C CYS A 556 24.22 -27.45 -1.17
N LYS A 557 24.54 -26.75 -0.07
CA LYS A 557 25.85 -26.09 0.13
C LYS A 557 27.02 -27.09 0.15
N ASP A 558 26.78 -28.33 0.60
CA ASP A 558 27.80 -29.39 0.70
C ASP A 558 28.11 -30.03 -0.68
N CYS A 559 28.22 -29.19 -1.70
CA CYS A 559 28.62 -29.59 -3.04
C CYS A 559 30.10 -30.05 -3.00
N PRO A 560 30.45 -31.25 -3.48
CA PRO A 560 31.82 -31.78 -3.35
C PRO A 560 32.87 -31.00 -4.16
N VAL A 561 32.43 -30.11 -5.07
CA VAL A 561 33.28 -29.23 -5.88
C VAL A 561 32.93 -27.74 -5.69
N SER A 562 32.13 -27.40 -4.67
CA SER A 562 31.83 -26.01 -4.28
C SER A 562 31.21 -25.07 -5.33
N VAL A 563 30.71 -25.59 -6.46
CA VAL A 563 30.15 -24.80 -7.58
C VAL A 563 28.77 -24.19 -7.33
N ILE A 564 28.20 -24.37 -6.13
CA ILE A 564 26.88 -23.86 -5.76
C ILE A 564 27.06 -22.67 -4.81
N SER A 565 26.51 -21.50 -5.19
CA SER A 565 26.54 -20.26 -4.41
C SER A 565 25.12 -19.66 -4.26
N LEU A 566 24.96 -18.62 -3.44
CA LEU A 566 23.74 -17.80 -3.39
C LEU A 566 24.06 -16.41 -3.94
N LYS A 567 23.40 -15.97 -5.01
CA LYS A 567 23.49 -14.61 -5.52
C LYS A 567 22.23 -13.84 -5.11
N ARG A 568 22.37 -12.79 -4.31
CA ARG A 568 21.28 -11.89 -3.94
C ARG A 568 20.87 -11.10 -5.18
N VAL A 569 19.59 -11.20 -5.54
CA VAL A 569 19.00 -10.40 -6.62
C VAL A 569 18.43 -9.13 -6.01
N LEU A 570 19.21 -8.05 -6.07
CA LEU A 570 18.84 -6.75 -5.51
C LEU A 570 18.12 -5.91 -6.58
N TRP A 571 16.81 -5.71 -6.41
CA TRP A 571 16.01 -4.82 -7.24
C TRP A 571 15.80 -3.48 -6.53
N LYS A 572 16.29 -2.39 -7.15
CA LYS A 572 16.14 -1.02 -6.68
C LYS A 572 15.32 -0.18 -7.68
N PRO A 573 13.99 -0.19 -7.60
CA PRO A 573 13.12 0.50 -8.56
C PRO A 573 13.28 2.03 -8.53
N ASN A 574 13.77 2.58 -7.42
CA ASN A 574 14.00 4.01 -7.22
C ASN A 574 15.50 4.35 -7.13
N GLU A 575 16.37 3.56 -7.77
CA GLU A 575 17.82 3.83 -7.82
C GLU A 575 18.12 5.25 -8.33
N GLU A 576 17.37 5.74 -9.33
CA GLU A 576 17.59 7.06 -9.93
C GLU A 576 17.20 8.24 -9.03
N ILE A 577 16.17 8.06 -8.19
CA ILE A 577 15.69 9.05 -7.21
C ILE A 577 16.68 9.16 -6.04
N ASN A 578 17.28 8.04 -5.63
CA ASN A 578 18.12 7.94 -4.45
C ASN A 578 19.63 7.95 -4.79
N LYS A 579 20.03 8.46 -5.96
CA LYS A 579 21.45 8.61 -6.34
C LYS A 579 22.16 9.53 -5.35
N MET A 580 23.03 8.95 -4.51
CA MET A 580 24.00 9.70 -3.73
C MET A 580 25.01 10.37 -4.69
N LEU A 581 25.26 11.66 -4.47
CA LEU A 581 26.31 12.44 -5.14
C LEU A 581 27.64 12.34 -4.38
#